data_AF-A0A2N1NL23-F1
#
_entry.id   AF-A0A2N1NL23-F1
#
_cell.length_a   1.000
_cell.length_b   1.000
_cell.length_c   1.000
_cell.angle_alpha   90.00
_cell.angle_beta   90.00
_cell.angle_gamma   90.00
#
_symmetry.space_group_name_H-M   'P 1'
#
loop_
_entity.id
_entity.type
_entity.pdbx_description
1 polymer ?
#
loop_
_entity_poly.entity_id
_entity_poly.type
_entity_poly.pdbx_seq_one_letter_code
_entity_poly.pdbx_strand_id
1 'polypeptide(L)' 'LILLFESNRIQITYTNDDPVVHILDRAHISPPYVISSIECNNEIILQRVKEMMVQLPI' A
#
# COMPACT_ATOMS: atom_id res chain seq x y z
N LEU A 1 5.52 -5.83 -2.62
CA LEU A 1 4.45 -5.00 -2.01
C LEU A 1 3.37 -5.86 -1.34
N ILE A 2 2.63 -6.69 -2.08
CA ILE A 2 1.56 -7.57 -1.55
C ILE A 2 2.07 -8.43 -0.37
N LEU A 3 3.14 -9.22 -0.60
CA LEU A 3 3.75 -10.05 0.43
C LEU A 3 4.20 -9.29 1.69
N LEU A 4 4.63 -8.03 1.54
CA LEU A 4 5.04 -7.20 2.68
C LEU A 4 3.84 -6.88 3.57
N PHE A 5 2.72 -6.47 2.96
CA PHE A 5 1.50 -6.16 3.71
C PHE A 5 0.88 -7.42 4.33
N GLU A 6 0.85 -8.53 3.59
CA GLU A 6 0.39 -9.82 4.13
C GLU A 6 1.25 -10.31 5.29
N SER A 7 2.58 -10.22 5.19
CA SER A 7 3.51 -10.60 6.27
C SER A 7 3.33 -9.75 7.53
N ASN A 8 2.90 -8.50 7.37
CA ASN A 8 2.58 -7.59 8.47
C ASN A 8 1.11 -7.70 8.94
N ARG A 9 0.34 -8.69 8.43
CA ARG A 9 -1.09 -8.90 8.73
C ARG A 9 -1.95 -7.67 8.44
N ILE A 10 -1.59 -6.90 7.42
CA ILE A 10 -2.38 -5.76 6.96
C ILE A 10 -3.37 -6.25 5.93
N GLN A 11 -4.65 -5.92 6.15
CA GLN A 11 -5.71 -6.22 5.19
C GLN A 11 -5.48 -5.42 3.92
N ILE A 12 -5.35 -6.15 2.81
CA ILE A 12 -5.23 -5.61 1.47
C ILE A 12 -6.27 -6.24 0.56
N THR A 13 -6.73 -5.47 -0.41
CA THR A 13 -7.59 -5.93 -1.50
C THR A 13 -6.88 -5.61 -2.81
N TYR A 14 -6.72 -6.60 -3.66
CA TYR A 14 -6.20 -6.44 -5.02
C TYR A 14 -6.90 -7.44 -5.93
N THR A 15 -7.10 -7.08 -7.20
CA THR A 15 -7.70 -7.96 -8.20
C THR A 15 -6.83 -7.97 -9.46
N ASN A 16 -6.97 -8.97 -10.33
CA ASN A 16 -6.20 -9.00 -11.57
C ASN A 16 -6.67 -7.94 -12.59
N ASP A 17 -7.91 -7.47 -12.47
CA ASP A 17 -8.52 -6.48 -13.36
C ASP A 17 -8.29 -5.03 -12.88
N ASP A 18 -7.90 -4.84 -11.62
CA ASP A 18 -7.57 -3.55 -11.02
C ASP A 18 -6.11 -3.54 -10.54
N PRO A 19 -5.20 -2.81 -11.21
CA PRO A 19 -3.80 -2.73 -10.81
C PRO A 19 -3.57 -1.91 -9.53
N VAL A 20 -4.63 -1.41 -8.89
CA VAL A 20 -4.55 -0.68 -7.63
C VAL A 20 -4.57 -1.64 -6.45
N VAL A 21 -3.61 -1.46 -5.53
CA VAL A 21 -3.62 -2.17 -4.25
C VAL A 21 -4.33 -1.30 -3.22
N HIS A 22 -5.44 -1.81 -2.70
CA HIS A 22 -6.21 -1.16 -1.64
C HIS A 22 -5.73 -1.68 -0.29
N ILE A 23 -5.45 -0.78 0.64
CA ILE A 23 -4.94 -1.06 1.97
C ILE A 23 -5.93 -0.51 2.98
N LEU A 24 -6.45 -1.38 3.85
CA LEU A 24 -7.43 -1.05 4.90
C LEU A 24 -8.68 -0.31 4.39
N ASP A 25 -9.05 -0.42 3.11
CA ASP A 25 -10.10 0.38 2.43
C ASP A 25 -9.92 1.92 2.59
N ARG A 26 -8.69 2.37 2.86
CA ARG A 26 -8.40 3.79 3.15
C ARG A 26 -7.22 4.35 2.36
N ALA A 27 -6.26 3.51 2.01
CA ALA A 27 -5.10 3.89 1.22
C ALA A 27 -5.05 3.07 -0.06
N HIS A 28 -4.70 3.71 -1.17
CA HIS A 28 -4.64 3.09 -2.49
C HIS A 28 -3.22 3.29 -3.03
N ILE A 29 -2.64 2.24 -3.59
CA ILE A 29 -1.33 2.32 -4.24
C ILE A 29 -1.49 1.94 -5.70
N SER A 30 -1.37 2.94 -6.56
CA SER A 30 -1.40 2.77 -8.00
C SER A 30 0.00 2.45 -8.53
N PRO A 31 0.15 1.80 -9.70
CA PRO A 31 1.41 1.74 -10.42
C PRO A 31 2.01 3.16 -10.57
N PRO A 32 3.33 3.36 -10.40
CA PRO A 32 4.39 2.35 -10.38
C PRO A 32 4.75 1.78 -8.98
N TYR A 33 3.82 1.82 -8.02
CA TYR A 33 4.00 1.29 -6.66
C TYR A 33 5.15 1.94 -5.88
N VAL A 34 5.18 3.27 -5.90
CA VAL A 34 6.17 4.11 -5.22
C VAL A 34 5.50 4.97 -4.16
N ILE A 35 6.29 5.57 -3.26
CA ILE A 35 5.75 6.42 -2.18
C ILE A 35 4.85 7.56 -2.70
N SER A 36 5.15 8.12 -3.86
CA SER A 36 4.36 9.18 -4.49
C SER A 36 3.08 8.70 -5.16
N SER A 37 2.90 7.39 -5.37
CA SER A 37 1.68 6.82 -5.94
C SER A 37 0.69 6.31 -4.88
N ILE A 38 0.95 6.61 -3.60
CA ILE A 38 0.05 6.31 -2.49
C ILE A 38 -0.96 7.45 -2.33
N GLU A 39 -2.24 7.15 -2.49
CA GLU A 39 -3.35 8.06 -2.20
C GLU A 39 -4.04 7.62 -0.91
N CYS A 40 -4.17 8.53 0.06
CA CYS A 40 -4.86 8.22 1.31
C CYS A 40 -5.35 9.52 1.97
N ASN A 41 -6.62 9.53 2.41
CA ASN A 41 -7.22 10.67 3.11
C ASN A 41 -6.88 10.70 4.62
N ASN A 42 -6.23 9.66 5.14
CA ASN A 42 -5.84 9.55 6.55
C ASN A 42 -4.32 9.62 6.66
N GLU A 43 -3.80 10.72 7.20
CA GLU A 43 -2.35 10.96 7.31
C GLU A 43 -1.62 9.93 8.18
N ILE A 44 -2.29 9.38 9.21
CA ILE A 44 -1.71 8.35 10.09
C ILE A 44 -1.52 7.05 9.29
N ILE A 45 -2.52 6.66 8.51
CA ILE A 45 -2.44 5.47 7.64
C ILE A 45 -1.39 5.70 6.56
N LEU A 46 -1.38 6.87 5.93
CA LEU A 46 -0.42 7.23 4.90
C LEU A 46 1.02 7.11 5.42
N GLN A 47 1.30 7.68 6.59
CA GLN A 47 2.62 7.62 7.20
C GLN A 47 3.04 6.17 7.49
N ARG A 48 2.12 5.35 8.03
CA ARG A 48 2.40 3.95 8.31
C ARG A 48 2.70 3.14 7.05
N VAL A 49 1.93 3.34 5.98
CA VAL A 49 2.14 2.69 4.68
C VAL A 49 3.49 3.09 4.08
N LYS A 50 3.86 4.38 4.17
CA LYS A 50 5.16 4.88 3.71
C LYS A 50 6.32 4.24 4.46
N GLU A 51 6.25 4.17 5.79
CA GLU A 51 7.28 3.53 6.63
C GLU A 51 7.48 2.06 6.27
N MET A 52 6.38 1.35 5.96
CA MET A 52 6.48 -0.04 5.51
C MET A 52 7.15 -0.15 4.13
N MET A 53 6.79 0.72 3.18
CA MET A 53 7.38 0.69 1.85
C MET A 53 8.88 1.00 1.84
N VAL A 54 9.38 1.78 2.80
CA VAL A 54 10.84 2.00 3.00
C VAL A 54 11.59 0.70 3.34
N GLN A 55 10.90 -0.32 3.87
CA GLN A 55 11.52 -1.61 4.17
C GLN A 55 11.65 -2.52 2.93
N LEU A 56 11.10 -2.12 1.77
CA LEU A 56 11.29 -2.87 0.54
C LEU A 56 12.72 -2.66 0.05
N PRO A 57 13.50 -3.73 -0.19
CA PRO A 57 14.77 -3.61 -0.89
C PRO A 57 14.51 -3.05 -2.30
N ILE A 58 15.38 -2.14 -2.73
CA ILE A 58 15.39 -1.49 -4.05
C ILE A 58 15.69 -2.53 -5.13
#